data_AF-A0A924XGT4-F1
#
_entry.id   AF-A0A924XGT4-F1
#
_cell.length_a   1.000
_cell.length_b   1.000
_cell.length_c   1.000
_cell.angle_alpha   90.00
_cell.angle_beta   90.00
_cell.angle_gamma   90.00
#
_symmetry.space_group_name_H-M   'P 1'
#
loop_
_entity.id
_entity.type
_entity.pdbx_description
1 polymer ?
#
loop_
_entity_poly.entity_id
_entity_poly.type
_entity_poly.pdbx_seq_one_letter_code
_entity_poly.pdbx_strand_id
1 'polypeptide(L)'
;MNYLISLIIGGLAMTSTQTPVATNYAAQTDYKTQDRIDQTFDLNPNGRVSLSNINGAVKILTWNDAKVKLEAVKTINCDKPQTIDVKIDAKADYLRVETEYEKNYGRYGNSGSYNRCKDLRVDYVLTVPSSARLDAIETVNGNIEVSGSTEFAKISTVNGKIEAREMSGNVNLSAVNGTLDADFAELKQGTNINISTVNGTSNVVLPSDADATISVSTVNGSIQNDFGLPVKIGEYVGRNMNAKLGNGNVSIRLSDVNGSINIKRRNDGRQVKPVTNLLRQDRETSGIGTVPPIPPIPPDAINNISYDAMRIASLELARAQMELERSNVNSKNFEKMQRDLEKMQRDFEKQYGKDYEEKLQREIEANVEKSFGKDFQDKIEASVNDSFGNGGSRLRERKTETFAVSGIANVKIEARNGSVTVRGSDKPEITYTLVSRKNDANQTSVQAVKNGASDLSLKIKDANEFRLEVFVPRKSNLQIITNKQIRVEGVTGDLKMEGTDETVDVLDSNGKLNVSTNDGKIRVIGFDGETTVKTVDGDISLEGNFSKLTTETVDGRTFLTVRDNISATVLSNAEDVSFDGFEPLTANKTENYSVWQIGSGDISKNVKFDLKSVDSSIVIRNANQIQVK
;
A
#
# COMPACT_ATOMS: atom_id res chain seq x y z
N MET A 1 -28.18 -69.92 38.75
CA MET A 1 -29.42 -69.11 38.87
C MET A 1 -29.54 -68.35 37.56
N ASN A 2 -30.20 -68.88 36.53
CA ASN A 2 -31.66 -68.84 36.28
C ASN A 2 -32.22 -67.41 36.50
N TYR A 3 -32.81 -66.71 35.54
CA TYR A 3 -33.90 -67.17 34.66
C TYR A 3 -33.92 -66.51 33.26
N LEU A 4 -34.24 -67.35 32.27
CA LEU A 4 -34.94 -67.07 31.01
C LEU A 4 -36.39 -66.67 31.26
N ILE A 5 -36.98 -65.78 30.42
CA ILE A 5 -38.30 -65.99 29.80
C ILE A 5 -38.29 -65.46 28.36
N SER A 6 -38.82 -66.29 27.47
CA SER A 6 -38.98 -66.22 26.01
C SER A 6 -40.35 -65.67 25.62
N LEU A 7 -40.50 -65.04 24.45
CA LEU A 7 -41.62 -65.35 23.53
C LEU A 7 -41.38 -64.85 22.09
N ILE A 8 -41.65 -65.78 21.16
CA ILE A 8 -41.54 -65.72 19.71
C ILE A 8 -42.94 -65.56 19.10
N ILE A 9 -43.13 -64.61 18.17
CA ILE A 9 -44.05 -64.66 17.00
C ILE A 9 -43.39 -63.71 15.98
N GLY A 10 -43.02 -64.05 14.74
CA GLY A 10 -43.66 -64.92 13.76
C GLY A 10 -44.15 -64.05 12.60
N GLY A 11 -43.29 -63.70 11.65
CA GLY A 11 -43.64 -62.90 10.48
C GLY A 11 -42.57 -62.95 9.39
N LEU A 12 -42.71 -63.90 8.46
CA LEU A 12 -41.99 -63.94 7.19
C LEU A 12 -42.43 -62.76 6.32
N ALA A 13 -41.48 -61.91 5.92
CA ALA A 13 -41.59 -61.10 4.70
C ALA A 13 -40.23 -61.09 4.01
N MET A 14 -40.16 -61.73 2.85
CA MET A 14 -39.01 -61.68 1.94
C MET A 14 -38.92 -60.29 1.32
N THR A 15 -37.87 -59.51 1.59
CA THR A 15 -37.39 -58.47 0.67
C THR A 15 -35.89 -58.19 0.87
N SER A 16 -35.15 -58.36 -0.24
CA SER A 16 -33.80 -57.86 -0.56
C SER A 16 -32.70 -57.98 0.50
N THR A 17 -31.75 -58.89 0.24
CA THR A 17 -30.42 -58.87 0.84
C THR A 17 -29.66 -57.60 0.41
N GLN A 18 -29.66 -56.57 1.24
CA GLN A 18 -28.54 -55.64 1.30
C GLN A 18 -27.70 -56.03 2.51
N THR A 19 -26.55 -56.64 2.26
CA THR A 19 -25.46 -56.67 3.21
C THR A 19 -25.12 -55.23 3.58
N PRO A 20 -25.29 -54.79 4.84
CA PRO A 20 -24.72 -53.52 5.24
C PRO A 20 -23.21 -53.70 5.21
N VAL A 21 -22.57 -53.13 4.19
CA VAL A 21 -21.14 -52.86 4.22
C VAL A 21 -20.96 -51.85 5.34
N ALA A 22 -20.54 -52.32 6.51
CA ALA A 22 -20.13 -51.47 7.61
C ALA A 22 -18.94 -50.63 7.14
N THR A 23 -19.23 -49.44 6.61
CA THR A 23 -18.24 -48.39 6.44
C THR A 23 -17.92 -47.88 7.84
N ASN A 24 -16.88 -48.44 8.44
CA ASN A 24 -16.22 -47.85 9.60
C ASN A 24 -15.60 -46.52 9.15
N TYR A 25 -16.40 -45.46 9.09
CA TYR A 25 -15.89 -44.11 9.25
C TYR A 25 -15.55 -43.96 10.72
N ALA A 26 -14.28 -44.18 11.07
CA ALA A 26 -13.76 -43.71 12.35
C ALA A 26 -14.04 -42.21 12.42
N ALA A 27 -14.98 -41.80 13.26
CA ALA A 27 -15.24 -40.41 13.55
C ALA A 27 -13.96 -39.85 14.21
N GLN A 28 -13.13 -39.19 13.41
CA GLN A 28 -11.96 -38.45 13.88
C GLN A 28 -12.50 -37.33 14.77
N THR A 29 -12.38 -37.51 16.08
CA THR A 29 -12.91 -36.59 17.08
C THR A 29 -11.92 -35.43 17.20
N ASP A 30 -12.33 -34.23 16.79
CA ASP A 30 -11.54 -33.01 16.96
C ASP A 30 -11.15 -32.85 18.45
N TYR A 31 -9.88 -32.60 18.74
CA TYR A 31 -9.43 -32.22 20.07
C TYR A 31 -9.70 -30.73 20.29
N LYS A 32 -10.71 -30.43 21.10
CA LYS A 32 -11.10 -29.07 21.45
C LYS A 32 -10.93 -28.84 22.95
N THR A 33 -10.00 -27.98 23.34
CA THR A 33 -9.89 -27.48 24.72
C THR A 33 -9.85 -25.95 24.74
N GLN A 34 -10.36 -25.41 25.83
CA GLN A 34 -10.28 -23.98 26.13
C GLN A 34 -9.87 -23.83 27.59
N ASP A 35 -8.67 -23.33 27.82
CA ASP A 35 -8.12 -23.14 29.16
C ASP A 35 -8.01 -21.65 29.47
N ARG A 36 -8.36 -21.26 30.69
CA ARG A 36 -8.29 -19.87 31.14
C ARG A 36 -7.26 -19.73 32.25
N ILE A 37 -6.37 -18.75 32.10
CA ILE A 37 -5.50 -18.24 33.16
C ILE A 37 -6.11 -16.92 33.62
N ASP A 38 -6.32 -16.76 34.92
CA ASP A 38 -6.72 -15.51 35.56
C ASP A 38 -5.83 -15.32 36.79
N GLN A 39 -4.86 -14.42 36.68
CA GLN A 39 -3.85 -14.17 37.71
C GLN A 39 -3.69 -12.67 37.91
N THR A 40 -3.41 -12.28 39.16
CA THR A 40 -3.13 -10.89 39.52
C THR A 40 -1.75 -10.82 40.17
N PHE A 41 -0.95 -9.85 39.75
CA PHE A 41 0.41 -9.63 40.23
C PHE A 41 0.53 -8.22 40.76
N ASP A 42 1.29 -8.03 41.84
CA ASP A 42 1.67 -6.69 42.28
C ASP A 42 2.71 -6.12 41.31
N LEU A 43 2.54 -4.84 40.93
CA LEU A 43 3.46 -4.14 40.05
C LEU A 43 3.66 -2.71 40.55
N ASN A 44 4.92 -2.32 40.72
CA ASN A 44 5.28 -0.97 41.08
C ASN A 44 4.73 0.03 40.04
N PRO A 45 4.43 1.29 40.42
CA PRO A 45 3.81 2.27 39.53
C PRO A 45 4.52 2.47 38.19
N ASN A 46 5.85 2.30 38.10
CA ASN A 46 6.61 2.40 36.85
C ASN A 46 7.09 1.05 36.31
N GLY A 47 6.46 -0.03 36.78
CA GLY A 47 6.82 -1.40 36.42
C GLY A 47 6.67 -1.65 34.93
N ARG A 48 7.53 -2.53 34.42
CA ARG A 48 7.64 -2.82 32.99
C ARG A 48 6.76 -4.01 32.63
N VAL A 49 5.92 -3.86 31.62
CA VAL A 49 5.09 -4.96 31.11
C VAL A 49 5.55 -5.30 29.70
N SER A 50 5.84 -6.58 29.49
CA SER A 50 6.18 -7.15 28.19
C SER A 50 5.32 -8.37 27.93
N LEU A 51 4.76 -8.44 26.72
CA LEU A 51 3.96 -9.57 26.26
C LEU A 51 4.35 -9.93 24.84
N SER A 52 4.69 -11.20 24.63
CA SER A 52 4.97 -11.75 23.31
C SER A 52 3.99 -12.88 23.01
N ASN A 53 3.28 -12.73 21.89
CA ASN A 53 2.33 -13.71 21.41
C ASN A 53 2.54 -14.00 19.91
N ILE A 54 2.24 -15.22 19.50
CA ILE A 54 2.32 -15.59 18.08
C ILE A 54 0.93 -15.48 17.45
N ASN A 55 -0.10 -16.12 18.01
CA ASN A 55 -1.45 -16.09 17.47
C ASN A 55 -2.48 -15.70 18.53
N GLY A 56 -3.34 -14.74 18.21
CA GLY A 56 -4.44 -14.30 19.07
C GLY A 56 -4.38 -12.81 19.40
N ALA A 57 -5.51 -12.27 19.83
CA ALA A 57 -5.64 -10.86 20.14
C ALA A 57 -5.00 -10.51 21.49
N VAL A 58 -4.48 -9.30 21.60
CA VAL A 58 -3.96 -8.74 22.85
C VAL A 58 -4.73 -7.47 23.15
N LYS A 59 -5.42 -7.42 24.28
CA LYS A 59 -6.12 -6.25 24.77
C LYS A 59 -5.45 -5.76 26.05
N ILE A 60 -5.09 -4.48 26.10
CA ILE A 60 -4.50 -3.83 27.25
C ILE A 60 -5.43 -2.72 27.71
N LEU A 61 -5.83 -2.80 28.97
CA LEU A 61 -6.64 -1.83 29.69
C LEU A 61 -5.78 -1.21 30.78
N THR A 62 -6.07 0.04 31.14
CA THR A 62 -5.40 0.73 32.23
C THR A 62 -6.34 0.97 33.41
N TRP A 63 -5.79 0.96 34.62
CA TRP A 63 -6.52 1.28 35.87
C TRP A 63 -5.61 1.99 36.88
N ASN A 64 -6.18 2.41 38.01
CA ASN A 64 -5.45 3.10 39.08
C ASN A 64 -5.07 2.17 40.25
N ASP A 65 -4.92 0.88 39.98
CA ASP A 65 -4.42 -0.10 40.96
C ASP A 65 -2.96 -0.45 40.65
N ALA A 66 -2.13 -0.64 41.68
CA ALA A 66 -0.71 -1.00 41.57
C ALA A 66 -0.53 -2.51 41.34
N LYS A 67 -1.36 -3.05 40.46
CA LYS A 67 -1.46 -4.47 40.14
C LYS A 67 -1.64 -4.65 38.66
N VAL A 68 -1.23 -5.80 38.16
CA VAL A 68 -1.57 -6.25 36.82
C VAL A 68 -2.49 -7.44 36.92
N LYS A 69 -3.66 -7.35 36.32
CA LYS A 69 -4.52 -8.51 36.07
C LYS A 69 -4.21 -9.07 34.69
N LEU A 70 -3.85 -10.35 34.63
CA LEU A 70 -3.60 -11.10 33.42
C LEU A 70 -4.71 -12.13 33.24
N GLU A 71 -5.46 -11.99 32.15
CA GLU A 71 -6.42 -12.98 31.69
C GLU A 71 -5.93 -13.53 30.34
N ALA A 72 -5.74 -14.84 30.25
CA ALA A 72 -5.34 -15.51 29.01
C ALA A 72 -6.30 -16.65 28.70
N VAL A 73 -6.78 -16.71 27.47
CA VAL A 73 -7.66 -17.78 26.99
C VAL A 73 -6.93 -18.56 25.92
N LYS A 74 -6.49 -19.76 26.27
CA LYS A 74 -5.88 -20.71 25.32
C LYS A 74 -7.01 -21.41 24.58
N THR A 75 -7.04 -21.30 23.26
CA THR A 75 -7.97 -22.04 22.41
C THR A 75 -7.18 -23.04 21.58
N ILE A 76 -7.51 -24.31 21.73
CA ILE A 76 -6.93 -25.40 20.95
C ILE A 76 -8.08 -26.15 20.30
N ASN A 77 -8.13 -26.14 18.98
CA ASN A 77 -9.08 -26.86 18.16
C ASN A 77 -8.32 -27.50 17.01
N CYS A 78 -7.87 -28.73 17.22
CA CYS A 78 -6.99 -29.44 16.31
C CYS A 78 -7.35 -30.92 16.23
N ASP A 79 -6.98 -31.58 15.14
CA ASP A 79 -7.18 -33.03 14.98
C ASP A 79 -6.33 -33.87 15.97
N LYS A 80 -5.29 -33.26 16.56
CA LYS A 80 -4.41 -33.88 17.56
C LYS A 80 -4.19 -32.93 18.74
N PRO A 81 -3.91 -33.45 19.95
CA PRO A 81 -3.51 -32.63 21.08
C PRO A 81 -2.33 -31.72 20.71
N GLN A 82 -2.37 -30.47 21.14
CA GLN A 82 -1.30 -29.50 21.01
C GLN A 82 -0.98 -28.92 22.38
N THR A 83 0.25 -28.47 22.58
CA THR A 83 0.67 -27.81 23.82
C THR A 83 0.93 -26.33 23.55
N ILE A 84 0.31 -25.46 24.35
CA ILE A 84 0.64 -24.03 24.39
C ILE A 84 1.15 -23.69 25.80
N ASP A 85 2.40 -23.29 25.88
CA ASP A 85 3.04 -22.85 27.11
C ASP A 85 2.98 -21.33 27.23
N VAL A 86 2.42 -20.86 28.33
CA VAL A 86 2.39 -19.43 28.67
C VAL A 86 3.31 -19.24 29.85
N LYS A 87 4.51 -18.72 29.58
CA LYS A 87 5.54 -18.45 30.58
C LYS A 87 5.29 -17.07 31.17
N ILE A 88 5.10 -17.02 32.48
CA ILE A 88 4.85 -15.78 33.22
C ILE A 88 5.98 -15.60 34.23
N ASP A 89 6.79 -14.56 34.06
CA ASP A 89 7.77 -14.10 35.03
C ASP A 89 7.32 -12.75 35.59
N ALA A 90 6.89 -12.75 36.84
CA ALA A 90 6.33 -11.58 37.51
C ALA A 90 7.16 -11.24 38.75
N LYS A 91 7.61 -9.98 38.81
CA LYS A 91 8.28 -9.36 39.95
C LYS A 91 7.72 -7.97 40.18
N ALA A 92 8.03 -7.37 41.33
CA ALA A 92 7.56 -6.03 41.67
C ALA A 92 7.87 -4.97 40.59
N ASP A 93 9.00 -5.10 39.87
CA ASP A 93 9.41 -4.12 38.85
C ASP A 93 9.03 -4.49 37.41
N TYR A 94 8.60 -5.74 37.16
CA TYR A 94 8.25 -6.15 35.81
C TYR A 94 7.32 -7.37 35.75
N LEU A 95 6.55 -7.43 34.66
CA LEU A 95 5.80 -8.60 34.21
C LEU A 95 6.24 -8.95 32.78
N ARG A 96 6.76 -10.16 32.58
CA ARG A 96 7.06 -10.72 31.25
C ARG A 96 6.17 -11.92 31.00
N VAL A 97 5.36 -11.84 29.95
CA VAL A 97 4.48 -12.91 29.47
C VAL A 97 4.96 -13.36 28.10
N GLU A 98 5.22 -14.65 27.94
CA GLU A 98 5.76 -15.20 26.70
C GLU A 98 5.02 -16.47 26.32
N THR A 99 4.46 -16.47 25.11
CA THR A 99 3.70 -17.61 24.58
C THR A 99 4.61 -18.46 23.70
N GLU A 100 4.68 -19.74 24.00
CA GLU A 100 5.41 -20.74 23.22
C GLU A 100 4.47 -21.83 22.72
N TYR A 101 4.61 -22.15 21.44
CA TYR A 101 3.88 -23.20 20.77
C TYR A 101 4.82 -24.37 20.55
N GLU A 102 4.31 -25.60 20.66
CA GLU A 102 5.12 -26.80 20.47
C GLU A 102 5.72 -26.88 19.05
N LYS A 103 7.01 -27.20 18.93
CA LYS A 103 7.81 -27.18 17.68
C LYS A 103 7.32 -28.09 16.53
N ASN A 104 6.29 -28.90 16.76
CA ASN A 104 5.68 -29.79 15.77
C ASN A 104 4.35 -29.26 15.20
N TYR A 105 3.96 -28.04 15.56
CA TYR A 105 2.91 -27.31 14.86
C TYR A 105 3.29 -27.20 13.38
N GLY A 106 2.53 -27.82 12.48
CA GLY A 106 2.78 -27.75 11.03
C GLY A 106 3.71 -28.79 10.39
N ARG A 107 4.33 -29.73 11.11
CA ARG A 107 5.25 -30.73 10.50
C ARG A 107 4.54 -31.93 9.84
N TYR A 108 4.96 -32.21 8.60
CA TYR A 108 4.60 -33.38 7.78
C TYR A 108 5.04 -34.68 8.49
N GLY A 109 4.08 -35.50 8.94
CA GLY A 109 4.36 -36.90 9.28
C GLY A 109 4.54 -37.71 7.99
N ASN A 110 5.46 -38.68 7.99
CA ASN A 110 5.81 -39.56 6.86
C ASN A 110 4.66 -40.49 6.38
N SER A 111 3.41 -40.21 6.76
CA SER A 111 2.24 -41.08 6.63
C SER A 111 0.95 -40.36 6.21
N GLY A 112 1.04 -39.20 5.56
CA GLY A 112 -0.10 -38.60 4.82
C GLY A 112 -1.28 -38.09 5.66
N SER A 113 -1.19 -38.03 6.98
CA SER A 113 -2.21 -37.43 7.85
C SER A 113 -1.86 -35.98 8.20
N TYR A 114 -2.66 -35.04 7.69
CA TYR A 114 -2.65 -33.64 8.13
C TYR A 114 -2.99 -33.55 9.62
N ASN A 115 -2.21 -32.79 10.40
CA ASN A 115 -2.70 -32.21 11.66
C ASN A 115 -3.44 -30.93 11.27
N ARG A 116 -4.76 -30.97 11.10
CA ARG A 116 -5.51 -29.73 10.87
C ARG A 116 -5.76 -29.07 12.22
N CYS A 117 -5.25 -27.87 12.41
CA CYS A 117 -5.61 -27.00 13.52
C CYS A 117 -6.57 -25.95 12.99
N LYS A 118 -7.85 -26.08 13.34
CA LYS A 118 -8.89 -25.12 12.97
C LYS A 118 -8.74 -23.81 13.73
N ASP A 119 -8.32 -23.86 15.00
CA ASP A 119 -8.06 -22.67 15.82
C ASP A 119 -6.96 -23.02 16.86
N LEU A 120 -5.84 -22.31 16.82
CA LEU A 120 -4.76 -22.45 17.80
C LEU A 120 -4.20 -21.07 18.16
N ARG A 121 -4.66 -20.52 19.29
CA ARG A 121 -4.35 -19.15 19.70
C ARG A 121 -4.43 -18.95 21.21
N VAL A 122 -3.80 -17.88 21.67
CA VAL A 122 -3.98 -17.36 23.02
C VAL A 122 -4.44 -15.92 22.92
N ASP A 123 -5.66 -15.65 23.39
CA ASP A 123 -6.18 -14.30 23.50
C ASP A 123 -5.88 -13.76 24.90
N TYR A 124 -5.33 -12.55 24.97
CA TYR A 124 -4.91 -11.91 26.22
C TYR A 124 -5.73 -10.66 26.52
N VAL A 125 -6.09 -10.49 27.79
CA VAL A 125 -6.57 -9.23 28.36
C VAL A 125 -5.68 -8.90 29.56
N LEU A 126 -4.95 -7.80 29.48
CA LEU A 126 -4.15 -7.28 30.58
C LEU A 126 -4.80 -6.00 31.08
N THR A 127 -5.01 -5.91 32.39
CA THR A 127 -5.34 -4.63 33.05
C THR A 127 -4.14 -4.20 33.86
N VAL A 128 -3.49 -3.10 33.46
CA VAL A 128 -2.22 -2.62 34.02
C VAL A 128 -2.39 -1.28 34.72
N PRO A 129 -1.50 -0.89 35.65
CA PRO A 129 -1.47 0.47 36.20
C PRO A 129 -1.33 1.50 35.08
N SER A 130 -2.02 2.63 35.16
CA SER A 130 -1.93 3.74 34.18
C SER A 130 -0.51 4.34 34.08
N SER A 131 0.30 4.23 35.13
CA SER A 131 1.70 4.64 35.12
C SER A 131 2.67 3.57 34.59
N ALA A 132 2.20 2.36 34.28
CA ALA A 132 3.05 1.27 33.84
C ALA A 132 3.70 1.57 32.47
N ARG A 133 4.90 1.00 32.27
CA ARG A 133 5.63 1.10 31.00
C ARG A 133 5.42 -0.17 30.19
N LEU A 134 4.76 -0.08 29.05
CA LEU A 134 4.63 -1.19 28.11
C LEU A 134 5.90 -1.25 27.25
N ASP A 135 6.89 -2.03 27.69
CA ASP A 135 8.23 -2.04 27.09
C ASP A 135 8.29 -2.83 25.76
N ALA A 136 7.45 -3.85 25.62
CA ALA A 136 7.36 -4.66 24.39
C ALA A 136 6.04 -5.45 24.38
N ILE A 137 5.06 -5.00 23.60
CA ILE A 137 3.82 -5.72 23.34
C ILE A 137 3.83 -6.15 21.88
N GLU A 138 4.02 -7.45 21.65
CA GLU A 138 4.41 -7.97 20.35
C GLU A 138 3.51 -9.13 19.93
N THR A 139 2.97 -9.04 18.71
CA THR A 139 2.20 -10.14 18.09
C THR A 139 2.73 -10.46 16.69
N VAL A 140 2.70 -11.75 16.31
CA VAL A 140 2.94 -12.12 14.91
C VAL A 140 1.64 -12.04 14.12
N ASN A 141 0.59 -12.72 14.56
CA ASN A 141 -0.73 -12.72 13.93
C ASN A 141 -1.82 -12.45 14.96
N GLY A 142 -2.21 -11.18 15.06
CA GLY A 142 -3.21 -10.80 16.05
C GLY A 142 -3.34 -9.30 16.19
N ASN A 143 -4.56 -8.85 16.46
CA ASN A 143 -4.84 -7.46 16.72
C ASN A 143 -4.37 -7.09 18.13
N ILE A 144 -3.81 -5.88 18.26
CA ILE A 144 -3.44 -5.32 19.55
C ILE A 144 -4.32 -4.09 19.81
N GLU A 145 -5.08 -4.12 20.88
CA GLU A 145 -5.89 -2.98 21.34
C GLU A 145 -5.32 -2.49 22.66
N VAL A 146 -4.99 -1.20 22.76
CA VAL A 146 -4.55 -0.55 23.99
C VAL A 146 -5.48 0.62 24.26
N SER A 147 -6.09 0.62 25.45
CA SER A 147 -7.01 1.67 25.87
C SER A 147 -6.54 2.34 27.16
N GLY A 148 -6.30 3.64 27.06
CA GLY A 148 -5.99 4.54 28.15
C GLY A 148 -4.53 4.98 28.18
N SER A 149 -4.24 5.87 29.13
CA SER A 149 -2.99 6.60 29.21
C SER A 149 -1.89 5.74 29.84
N THR A 150 -0.79 5.54 29.12
CA THR A 150 0.48 4.99 29.64
C THR A 150 1.63 5.97 29.43
N GLU A 151 2.64 5.93 30.31
CA GLU A 151 3.84 6.78 30.23
C GLU A 151 4.74 6.41 29.04
N PHE A 152 4.81 5.12 28.72
CA PHE A 152 5.59 4.57 27.62
C PHE A 152 4.87 3.35 27.03
N ALA A 153 4.75 3.29 25.70
CA ALA A 153 4.24 2.12 25.01
C ALA A 153 5.04 1.81 23.75
N LYS A 154 5.61 0.60 23.69
CA LYS A 154 6.20 0.01 22.50
C LYS A 154 5.35 -1.19 22.06
N ILE A 155 4.69 -1.06 20.92
CA ILE A 155 3.72 -2.04 20.43
C ILE A 155 4.05 -2.38 18.98
N SER A 156 4.19 -3.67 18.70
CA SER A 156 4.57 -4.14 17.37
C SER A 156 3.73 -5.32 16.92
N THR A 157 3.34 -5.32 15.64
CA THR A 157 2.68 -6.48 15.02
C THR A 157 3.24 -6.79 13.65
N VAL A 158 3.31 -8.07 13.28
CA VAL A 158 3.67 -8.46 11.90
C VAL A 158 2.43 -8.43 11.02
N ASN A 159 1.37 -9.13 11.41
CA ASN A 159 0.11 -9.21 10.69
C ASN A 159 -1.06 -8.94 11.65
N GLY A 160 -1.62 -7.74 11.59
CA GLY A 160 -2.70 -7.39 12.50
C GLY A 160 -2.99 -5.90 12.54
N LYS A 161 -4.09 -5.55 13.20
CA LYS A 161 -4.44 -4.16 13.48
C LYS A 161 -3.89 -3.73 14.83
N ILE A 162 -3.28 -2.55 14.91
CA ILE A 162 -2.98 -1.89 16.19
C ILE A 162 -4.00 -0.77 16.40
N GLU A 163 -4.72 -0.81 17.51
CA GLU A 163 -5.62 0.26 17.97
C GLU A 163 -5.11 0.80 19.30
N ALA A 164 -4.55 2.00 19.31
CA ALA A 164 -4.09 2.69 20.51
C ALA A 164 -5.01 3.88 20.78
N ARG A 165 -5.76 3.85 21.89
CA ARG A 165 -6.77 4.86 22.23
C ARG A 165 -6.41 5.61 23.50
N GLU A 166 -6.62 6.92 23.48
CA GLU A 166 -6.40 7.82 24.62
C GLU A 166 -4.96 7.81 25.14
N MET A 167 -3.99 7.76 24.22
CA MET A 167 -2.57 7.77 24.55
C MET A 167 -2.11 9.16 25.04
N SER A 168 -1.15 9.21 25.96
CA SER A 168 -0.61 10.48 26.51
C SER A 168 0.92 10.55 26.69
N GLY A 169 1.62 9.41 26.62
CA GLY A 169 3.06 9.31 26.86
C GLY A 169 3.90 9.11 25.61
N ASN A 170 5.10 8.54 25.80
CA ASN A 170 5.98 8.14 24.71
C ASN A 170 5.42 6.90 24.01
N VAL A 171 5.27 6.96 22.69
CA VAL A 171 4.58 5.91 21.94
C VAL A 171 5.44 5.48 20.75
N ASN A 172 5.71 4.18 20.65
CA ASN A 172 6.37 3.58 19.50
C ASN A 172 5.49 2.44 18.98
N LEU A 173 4.84 2.68 17.84
CA LEU A 173 3.93 1.72 17.22
C LEU A 173 4.55 1.25 15.90
N SER A 174 4.57 -0.05 15.66
CA SER A 174 5.13 -0.61 14.43
C SER A 174 4.27 -1.72 13.86
N ALA A 175 3.97 -1.69 12.56
CA ALA A 175 3.28 -2.78 11.88
C ALA A 175 3.92 -3.13 10.53
N VAL A 176 4.08 -4.41 10.23
CA VAL A 176 4.58 -4.84 8.90
C VAL A 176 3.43 -4.85 7.90
N ASN A 177 2.37 -5.64 8.15
CA ASN A 177 1.19 -5.74 7.32
C ASN A 177 -0.06 -5.50 8.17
N GLY A 178 -0.62 -4.30 8.10
CA GLY A 178 -1.71 -3.96 9.00
C GLY A 178 -2.16 -2.51 8.97
N THR A 179 -3.23 -2.25 9.71
CA THR A 179 -3.73 -0.89 9.94
C THR A 179 -3.36 -0.47 11.35
N LEU A 180 -2.95 0.79 11.49
CA LEU A 180 -2.57 1.38 12.77
C LEU A 180 -3.45 2.60 13.01
N ASP A 181 -4.29 2.51 14.04
CA ASP A 181 -5.15 3.59 14.48
C ASP A 181 -4.65 4.08 15.84
N ALA A 182 -4.12 5.30 15.89
CA ALA A 182 -3.60 5.92 17.10
C ALA A 182 -4.38 7.19 17.43
N ASP A 183 -5.05 7.23 18.59
CA ASP A 183 -5.75 8.38 19.13
C ASP A 183 -5.05 8.90 20.39
N PHE A 184 -4.63 10.16 20.36
CA PHE A 184 -3.97 10.84 21.46
C PHE A 184 -4.96 11.76 22.20
N ALA A 185 -5.07 11.57 23.51
CA ALA A 185 -5.90 12.43 24.36
C ALA A 185 -5.19 13.74 24.74
N GLU A 186 -3.88 13.64 24.95
CA GLU A 186 -2.99 14.75 25.30
C GLU A 186 -1.59 14.49 24.74
N LEU A 187 -0.84 15.56 24.47
CA LEU A 187 0.56 15.50 24.09
C LEU A 187 1.43 16.12 25.20
N LYS A 188 1.99 15.29 26.09
CA LYS A 188 2.85 15.76 27.18
C LYS A 188 4.17 16.31 26.63
N GLN A 189 4.65 17.44 27.16
CA GLN A 189 5.91 18.05 26.74
C GLN A 189 7.10 17.08 26.87
N GLY A 190 7.97 17.04 25.86
CA GLY A 190 9.16 16.18 25.87
C GLY A 190 8.90 14.72 25.48
N THR A 191 7.67 14.36 25.12
CA THR A 191 7.35 13.03 24.58
C THR A 191 7.79 12.87 23.12
N ASN A 192 8.08 11.63 22.75
CA ASN A 192 8.35 11.22 21.39
C ASN A 192 7.32 10.18 20.94
N ILE A 193 6.71 10.42 19.79
CA ILE A 193 5.75 9.53 19.15
C ILE A 193 6.37 9.07 17.84
N ASN A 194 6.61 7.78 17.72
CA ASN A 194 7.11 7.14 16.51
C ASN A 194 6.10 6.11 16.03
N ILE A 195 5.68 6.23 14.78
CA ILE A 195 4.73 5.31 14.16
C ILE A 195 5.32 4.87 12.83
N SER A 196 5.55 3.56 12.68
CA SER A 196 6.21 3.00 11.50
C SER A 196 5.38 1.88 10.89
N THR A 197 5.13 1.94 9.59
CA THR A 197 4.42 0.88 8.85
C THR A 197 5.17 0.47 7.57
N VAL A 198 5.10 -0.80 7.17
CA VAL A 198 5.69 -1.24 5.89
C VAL A 198 4.61 -1.30 4.81
N ASN A 199 3.55 -2.08 5.01
CA ASN A 199 2.43 -2.21 4.07
C ASN A 199 1.13 -2.03 4.85
N GLY A 200 0.57 -0.83 4.83
CA GLY A 200 -0.51 -0.52 5.75
C GLY A 200 -1.16 0.83 5.59
N THR A 201 -1.99 1.18 6.55
CA THR A 201 -2.53 2.53 6.68
C THR A 201 -2.41 2.96 8.12
N SER A 202 -1.87 4.17 8.31
CA SER A 202 -1.69 4.78 9.63
C SER A 202 -2.65 5.94 9.78
N ASN A 203 -3.64 5.81 10.66
CA ASN A 203 -4.56 6.88 11.04
C ASN A 203 -4.16 7.41 12.41
N VAL A 204 -3.78 8.69 12.46
CA VAL A 204 -3.33 9.35 13.68
C VAL A 204 -4.27 10.49 14.00
N VAL A 205 -4.91 10.47 15.17
CA VAL A 205 -5.78 11.53 15.68
C VAL A 205 -5.03 12.31 16.75
N LEU A 206 -4.82 13.60 16.50
CA LEU A 206 -4.15 14.52 17.43
C LEU A 206 -5.17 15.45 18.09
N PRO A 207 -4.97 15.85 19.36
CA PRO A 207 -5.83 16.83 20.02
C PRO A 207 -5.75 18.20 19.31
N SER A 208 -6.82 19.02 19.37
CA SER A 208 -6.84 20.28 18.60
C SER A 208 -5.80 21.31 19.06
N ASP A 209 -5.41 21.23 20.34
CA ASP A 209 -4.39 22.07 20.98
C ASP A 209 -2.97 21.49 20.91
N ALA A 210 -2.74 20.52 20.02
CA ALA A 210 -1.47 19.85 19.84
C ALA A 210 -0.29 20.82 19.67
N ASP A 211 0.79 20.54 20.41
CA ASP A 211 2.04 21.31 20.41
C ASP A 211 3.21 20.40 20.01
N ALA A 212 3.38 20.21 18.70
CA ALA A 212 4.24 19.17 18.17
C ALA A 212 4.97 19.58 16.90
N THR A 213 6.21 19.13 16.76
CA THR A 213 6.93 19.07 15.50
C THR A 213 6.63 17.73 14.86
N ILE A 214 5.97 17.76 13.69
CA ILE A 214 5.53 16.58 12.96
C ILE A 214 6.43 16.40 11.75
N SER A 215 7.02 15.22 11.63
CA SER A 215 7.76 14.77 10.45
C SER A 215 7.11 13.50 9.91
N VAL A 216 6.72 13.54 8.64
CA VAL A 216 6.01 12.46 7.97
C VAL A 216 6.73 12.11 6.70
N SER A 217 6.94 10.83 6.48
CA SER A 217 7.57 10.30 5.28
C SER A 217 6.87 9.02 4.85
N THR A 218 6.43 8.95 3.61
CA THR A 218 6.09 7.68 2.96
C THR A 218 6.90 7.53 1.69
N VAL A 219 7.31 6.31 1.33
CA VAL A 219 8.01 6.05 0.06
C VAL A 219 6.99 5.91 -1.08
N ASN A 220 5.96 5.09 -0.88
CA ASN A 220 4.91 4.81 -1.86
C ASN A 220 3.53 4.88 -1.20
N GLY A 221 2.92 6.06 -1.21
CA GLY A 221 1.66 6.27 -0.51
C GLY A 221 1.12 7.67 -0.62
N SER A 222 0.02 7.93 0.10
CA SER A 222 -0.56 9.27 0.23
C SER A 222 -0.40 9.78 1.67
N ILE A 223 -0.17 11.08 1.82
CA ILE A 223 -0.24 11.76 3.11
C ILE A 223 -1.44 12.70 3.05
N GLN A 224 -2.36 12.56 4.00
CA GLN A 224 -3.53 13.42 4.15
C GLN A 224 -3.50 14.03 5.54
N ASN A 225 -3.90 15.30 5.67
CA ASN A 225 -3.94 15.97 6.97
C ASN A 225 -5.10 16.97 7.06
N ASP A 226 -5.75 17.01 8.22
CA ASP A 226 -6.86 17.94 8.54
C ASP A 226 -6.35 19.34 8.95
N PHE A 227 -5.03 19.52 9.06
CA PHE A 227 -4.40 20.77 9.51
C PHE A 227 -4.09 21.74 8.35
N GLY A 228 -4.45 21.39 7.11
CA GLY A 228 -4.22 22.22 5.93
C GLY A 228 -2.75 22.39 5.55
N LEU A 229 -1.88 21.51 6.04
CA LEU A 229 -0.44 21.56 5.80
C LEU A 229 -0.12 21.09 4.38
N PRO A 230 0.79 21.78 3.67
CA PRO A 230 1.21 21.34 2.36
C PRO A 230 2.04 20.05 2.48
N VAL A 231 1.70 19.06 1.66
CA VAL A 231 2.48 17.84 1.50
C VAL A 231 3.40 18.04 0.32
N LYS A 232 4.72 17.96 0.53
CA LYS A 232 5.68 17.97 -0.56
C LYS A 232 5.71 16.58 -1.18
N ILE A 233 5.36 16.54 -2.46
CA ILE A 233 5.54 15.37 -3.31
C ILE A 233 7.01 15.39 -3.75
N GLY A 234 7.74 14.30 -3.49
CA GLY A 234 9.08 14.12 -4.01
C GLY A 234 9.06 14.16 -5.54
N GLU A 235 10.11 14.67 -6.15
CA GLU A 235 10.19 14.87 -7.60
C GLU A 235 10.13 13.53 -8.38
N TYR A 236 10.37 12.40 -7.70
CA TYR A 236 10.43 11.05 -8.29
C TYR A 236 9.62 10.00 -7.51
N VAL A 237 9.83 9.87 -6.20
CA VAL A 237 9.02 9.03 -5.29
C VAL A 237 8.98 9.64 -3.90
N GLY A 238 8.04 9.16 -3.09
CA GLY A 238 7.90 9.57 -1.70
C GLY A 238 7.13 10.86 -1.52
N ARG A 239 6.43 10.95 -0.40
CA ARG A 239 5.79 12.17 0.05
C ARG A 239 6.34 12.49 1.42
N ASN A 240 6.62 13.76 1.66
CA ASN A 240 7.02 14.22 2.97
C ASN A 240 6.25 15.46 3.41
N MET A 241 6.11 15.56 4.72
CA MET A 241 5.50 16.69 5.38
C MET A 241 6.32 16.99 6.62
N ASN A 242 6.75 18.24 6.77
CA ASN A 242 7.38 18.72 8.00
C ASN A 242 6.61 19.94 8.47
N ALA A 243 6.10 19.87 9.68
CA ALA A 243 5.24 20.90 10.24
C ALA A 243 5.54 21.11 11.72
N LYS A 244 5.17 22.29 12.20
CA LYS A 244 5.23 22.66 13.60
C LYS A 244 3.88 23.20 14.02
N LEU A 245 3.25 22.51 14.97
CA LEU A 245 2.04 22.93 15.65
C LEU A 245 2.44 23.61 16.97
N GLY A 246 2.01 24.84 17.20
CA GLY A 246 2.35 25.59 18.41
C GLY A 246 3.87 25.83 18.57
N ASN A 247 4.40 25.50 19.75
CA ASN A 247 5.81 25.70 20.09
C ASN A 247 6.73 24.55 19.63
N GLY A 248 6.17 23.42 19.20
CA GLY A 248 6.89 22.24 18.71
C GLY A 248 7.49 21.39 19.83
N ASN A 249 6.86 21.35 21.00
CA ASN A 249 7.40 20.74 22.22
C ASN A 249 7.39 19.19 22.24
N VAL A 250 6.65 18.57 21.33
CA VAL A 250 6.55 17.10 21.16
C VAL A 250 7.09 16.72 19.79
N SER A 251 7.84 15.63 19.69
CA SER A 251 8.33 15.10 18.41
C SER A 251 7.40 13.99 17.93
N ILE A 252 6.79 14.16 16.75
CA ILE A 252 5.97 13.13 16.11
C ILE A 252 6.65 12.73 14.80
N ARG A 253 7.03 11.46 14.68
CA ARG A 253 7.57 10.87 13.47
C ARG A 253 6.62 9.79 12.96
N LEU A 254 6.16 9.95 11.73
CA LEU A 254 5.30 8.98 11.05
C LEU A 254 6.03 8.51 9.79
N SER A 255 6.25 7.20 9.67
CA SER A 255 7.01 6.63 8.57
C SER A 255 6.28 5.44 7.95
N ASP A 256 6.23 5.40 6.63
CA ASP A 256 5.60 4.31 5.90
C ASP A 256 6.40 3.94 4.63
N VAL A 257 6.36 2.67 4.20
CA VAL A 257 6.95 2.25 2.93
C VAL A 257 5.91 2.20 1.79
N ASN A 258 4.84 1.42 1.92
CA ASN A 258 3.82 1.20 0.88
C ASN A 258 2.39 1.32 1.43
N GLY A 259 2.00 2.53 1.79
CA GLY A 259 0.85 2.76 2.63
C GLY A 259 0.50 4.23 2.81
N SER A 260 -0.73 4.51 3.25
CA SER A 260 -1.22 5.88 3.42
C SER A 260 -1.16 6.32 4.87
N ILE A 261 -0.81 7.59 5.09
CA ILE A 261 -0.76 8.22 6.41
C ILE A 261 -1.83 9.31 6.46
N ASN A 262 -2.79 9.16 7.37
CA ASN A 262 -3.87 10.11 7.58
C ASN A 262 -3.74 10.75 8.96
N ILE A 263 -3.65 12.08 9.01
CA ILE A 263 -3.48 12.84 10.25
C ILE A 263 -4.73 13.67 10.47
N LYS A 264 -5.50 13.27 11.46
CA LYS A 264 -6.78 13.89 11.79
C LYS A 264 -6.69 14.75 13.03
N ARG A 265 -7.54 15.77 13.07
CA ARG A 265 -7.73 16.58 14.26
C ARG A 265 -8.90 16.04 15.06
N ARG A 266 -8.73 15.91 16.38
CA ARG A 266 -9.81 15.54 17.30
C ARG A 266 -10.87 16.64 17.31
N ASN A 267 -12.15 16.27 17.35
CA ASN A 267 -13.24 17.23 17.51
C ASN A 267 -13.53 17.45 19.01
N ASP A 268 -12.60 18.09 19.72
CA ASP A 268 -12.61 18.26 21.18
C ASP A 268 -12.99 19.67 21.65
N GLY A 269 -13.31 20.58 20.72
CA GLY A 269 -13.71 21.96 21.01
C GLY A 269 -12.59 22.85 21.57
N ARG A 270 -11.33 22.38 21.58
CA ARG A 270 -10.18 23.17 22.06
C ARG A 270 -9.69 24.15 20.99
N GLN A 271 -9.04 25.23 21.43
CA GLN A 271 -8.50 26.26 20.54
C GLN A 271 -7.31 25.71 19.74
N VAL A 272 -7.37 25.86 18.42
CA VAL A 272 -6.34 25.36 17.50
C VAL A 272 -5.08 26.21 17.64
N LYS A 273 -3.95 25.56 17.92
CA LYS A 273 -2.64 26.25 17.97
C LYS A 273 -2.17 26.64 16.57
N PRO A 274 -1.37 27.72 16.44
CA PRO A 274 -0.85 28.16 15.15
C PRO A 274 -0.06 27.03 14.48
N VAL A 275 -0.26 26.89 13.17
CA VAL A 275 0.35 25.87 12.34
C VAL A 275 1.41 26.53 11.48
N THR A 276 2.67 26.14 11.67
CA THR A 276 3.81 26.63 10.89
C THR A 276 4.31 25.51 9.99
N ASN A 277 4.29 25.74 8.68
CA ASN A 277 4.95 24.86 7.75
C ASN A 277 6.48 24.95 7.96
N LEU A 278 7.14 23.82 8.24
CA LEU A 278 8.60 23.76 8.38
C LEU A 278 9.30 23.21 7.13
N LEU A 279 8.55 22.89 6.08
CA LEU A 279 9.15 22.73 4.76
C LEU A 279 9.80 24.06 4.39
N ARG A 280 11.12 24.06 4.14
CA ARG A 280 11.86 25.25 3.69
C ARG A 280 11.13 25.86 2.49
N GLN A 281 10.42 26.97 2.71
CA GLN A 281 9.98 27.87 1.65
C GLN A 281 11.18 28.75 1.28
N ASP A 282 11.50 28.81 -0.01
CA ASP A 282 12.50 29.74 -0.54
C ASP A 282 12.10 31.16 -0.12
N ARG A 283 13.06 31.89 0.49
CA ARG A 283 12.82 33.24 1.01
C ARG A 283 12.37 34.17 -0.12
N GLU A 284 11.13 34.65 -0.02
CA GLU A 284 10.80 35.98 -0.52
C GLU A 284 11.66 37.00 0.25
N THR A 285 12.41 37.83 -0.47
CA THR A 285 12.97 39.07 0.09
C THR A 285 12.71 40.20 -0.89
N SER A 286 12.02 41.20 -0.37
CA SER A 286 11.77 42.52 -0.92
C SER A 286 13.08 43.30 -1.14
N GLY A 287 13.06 44.24 -2.10
CA GLY A 287 13.97 45.39 -2.08
C GLY A 287 14.94 45.52 -3.26
N ILE A 288 14.76 46.59 -4.03
CA ILE A 288 15.56 47.05 -5.17
C ILE A 288 16.96 47.50 -4.72
N GLY A 289 18.02 47.10 -5.45
CA GLY A 289 19.36 47.69 -5.34
C GLY A 289 20.37 47.02 -6.29
N THR A 290 20.94 47.79 -7.21
CA THR A 290 21.92 47.36 -8.22
C THR A 290 23.26 46.95 -7.61
N VAL A 291 23.87 45.85 -8.08
CA VAL A 291 25.18 45.33 -7.61
C VAL A 291 26.18 45.27 -8.81
N PRO A 292 27.47 45.60 -8.61
CA PRO A 292 28.46 45.81 -9.68
C PRO A 292 29.07 44.49 -10.23
N PRO A 293 29.82 44.53 -11.35
CA PRO A 293 30.27 43.32 -12.02
C PRO A 293 31.36 42.57 -11.24
N ILE A 294 31.25 41.24 -11.23
CA ILE A 294 32.10 40.31 -10.48
C ILE A 294 33.41 40.02 -11.25
N PRO A 295 34.59 40.01 -10.60
CA PRO A 295 35.87 39.67 -11.24
C PRO A 295 36.04 38.16 -11.51
N PRO A 296 36.95 37.75 -12.41
CA PRO A 296 37.09 36.34 -12.78
C PRO A 296 37.70 35.50 -11.66
N ILE A 297 37.17 34.29 -11.46
CA ILE A 297 37.63 33.35 -10.44
C ILE A 297 38.93 32.65 -10.90
N PRO A 298 39.99 32.59 -10.07
CA PRO A 298 41.23 31.90 -10.41
C PRO A 298 41.07 30.37 -10.50
N PRO A 299 41.93 29.65 -11.26
CA PRO A 299 41.72 28.25 -11.63
C PRO A 299 41.81 27.22 -10.48
N ASP A 300 42.23 27.63 -9.28
CA ASP A 300 42.71 26.69 -8.26
C ASP A 300 41.75 26.55 -7.05
N ALA A 301 40.52 27.05 -7.13
CA ALA A 301 39.55 27.01 -6.03
C ALA A 301 38.56 25.81 -6.07
N ILE A 302 38.94 24.70 -6.70
CA ILE A 302 38.14 23.46 -6.71
C ILE A 302 38.71 22.54 -5.64
N ASN A 303 38.25 22.66 -4.39
CA ASN A 303 38.29 21.53 -3.44
C ASN A 303 37.49 21.69 -2.13
N ASN A 304 36.70 22.75 -1.92
CA ASN A 304 35.76 22.79 -0.78
C ASN A 304 34.62 23.80 -0.99
N ILE A 305 33.76 23.55 -1.97
CA ILE A 305 32.53 24.32 -2.13
C ILE A 305 31.39 23.52 -1.47
N SER A 306 30.89 24.03 -0.34
CA SER A 306 29.78 23.47 0.44
C SER A 306 28.51 23.28 -0.43
N TYR A 307 27.73 22.22 -0.14
CA TYR A 307 26.44 21.89 -0.77
C TYR A 307 25.50 23.10 -0.97
N ASP A 308 25.50 24.03 -0.02
CA ASP A 308 24.68 25.25 -0.11
C ASP A 308 25.20 26.26 -1.14
N ALA A 309 26.52 26.36 -1.32
CA ALA A 309 27.12 27.33 -2.25
C ALA A 309 26.90 26.93 -3.72
N MET A 310 26.91 25.64 -4.05
CA MET A 310 26.57 25.17 -5.41
C MET A 310 25.07 25.27 -5.70
N ARG A 311 24.21 25.06 -4.70
CA ARG A 311 22.76 25.23 -4.84
C ARG A 311 22.36 26.71 -5.00
N ILE A 312 23.02 27.61 -4.26
CA ILE A 312 22.81 29.05 -4.41
C ILE A 312 23.32 29.50 -5.77
N ALA A 313 24.49 29.02 -6.21
CA ALA A 313 25.02 29.32 -7.53
C ALA A 313 24.08 28.85 -8.66
N SER A 314 23.46 27.66 -8.54
CA SER A 314 22.51 27.17 -9.55
C SER A 314 21.19 27.93 -9.56
N LEU A 315 20.68 28.34 -8.39
CA LEU A 315 19.49 29.20 -8.28
C LEU A 315 19.74 30.63 -8.77
N GLU A 316 20.91 31.20 -8.49
CA GLU A 316 21.32 32.53 -8.98
C GLU A 316 21.55 32.51 -10.50
N LEU A 317 22.10 31.41 -11.04
CA LEU A 317 22.25 31.22 -12.48
C LEU A 317 20.90 31.07 -13.19
N ALA A 318 19.94 30.37 -12.58
CA ALA A 318 18.56 30.26 -13.08
C ALA A 318 17.82 31.61 -13.05
N ARG A 319 18.07 32.45 -12.05
CA ARG A 319 17.57 33.84 -12.01
C ARG A 319 18.22 34.72 -13.08
N ALA A 320 19.53 34.61 -13.27
CA ALA A 320 20.23 35.30 -14.35
C ALA A 320 19.73 34.86 -15.74
N GLN A 321 19.36 33.59 -15.92
CA GLN A 321 18.72 33.07 -17.13
C GLN A 321 17.33 33.66 -17.38
N MET A 322 16.49 33.78 -16.35
CA MET A 322 15.18 34.44 -16.47
C MET A 322 15.28 35.93 -16.82
N GLU A 323 16.31 36.64 -16.33
CA GLU A 323 16.56 38.04 -16.72
C GLU A 323 17.12 38.18 -18.14
N LEU A 324 17.90 37.20 -18.62
CA LEU A 324 18.42 37.13 -19.99
C LEU A 324 17.36 36.72 -21.03
N GLU A 325 16.42 35.85 -20.67
CA GLU A 325 15.25 35.52 -21.50
C GLU A 325 14.37 36.75 -21.78
N ARG A 326 14.31 37.70 -20.83
CA ARG A 326 13.65 38.99 -21.04
C ARG A 326 14.41 39.92 -22.00
N SER A 327 15.72 39.71 -22.20
CA SER A 327 16.55 40.63 -22.98
C SER A 327 16.82 40.21 -24.43
N ASN A 328 16.19 39.14 -24.95
CA ASN A 328 16.26 38.74 -26.37
C ASN A 328 17.70 38.71 -26.95
N VAL A 329 18.58 37.86 -26.42
CA VAL A 329 19.92 37.65 -27.02
C VAL A 329 20.18 36.18 -27.38
N ASN A 330 20.41 35.96 -28.68
CA ASN A 330 21.01 34.83 -29.41
C ASN A 330 21.01 33.41 -28.77
N SER A 331 20.18 32.53 -29.33
CA SER A 331 19.78 31.22 -28.80
C SER A 331 20.81 30.08 -28.81
N LYS A 332 21.91 30.16 -29.58
CA LYS A 332 22.80 28.99 -29.78
C LYS A 332 23.74 28.67 -28.62
N ASN A 333 24.26 29.68 -27.91
CA ASN A 333 25.10 29.44 -26.73
C ASN A 333 24.24 29.09 -25.50
N PHE A 334 22.99 29.56 -25.47
CA PHE A 334 22.01 29.27 -24.44
C PHE A 334 21.60 27.78 -24.43
N GLU A 335 21.27 27.20 -25.58
CA GLU A 335 20.93 25.78 -25.65
C GLU A 335 22.09 24.86 -25.25
N LYS A 336 23.34 25.26 -25.54
CA LYS A 336 24.52 24.47 -25.15
C LYS A 336 24.70 24.51 -23.63
N MET A 337 24.57 25.69 -23.03
CA MET A 337 24.63 25.88 -21.58
C MET A 337 23.48 25.17 -20.85
N GLN A 338 22.27 25.20 -21.40
CA GLN A 338 21.10 24.50 -20.87
C GLN A 338 21.31 22.97 -20.90
N ARG A 339 21.83 22.43 -22.00
CA ARG A 339 22.19 21.01 -22.11
C ARG A 339 23.28 20.59 -21.12
N ASP A 340 24.28 21.44 -20.91
CA ASP A 340 25.38 21.18 -19.97
C ASP A 340 24.90 21.25 -18.52
N LEU A 341 23.98 22.16 -18.18
CA LEU A 341 23.30 22.25 -16.88
C LEU A 341 22.43 21.04 -16.60
N GLU A 342 21.59 20.65 -17.55
CA GLU A 342 20.76 19.44 -17.42
C GLU A 342 21.64 18.20 -17.27
N LYS A 343 22.78 18.14 -17.97
CA LYS A 343 23.72 17.03 -17.83
C LYS A 343 24.34 17.01 -16.44
N MET A 344 24.71 18.17 -15.91
CA MET A 344 25.26 18.31 -14.56
C MET A 344 24.22 17.97 -13.48
N GLN A 345 22.94 18.35 -13.66
CA GLN A 345 21.82 17.92 -12.81
C GLN A 345 21.62 16.40 -12.87
N ARG A 346 21.57 15.81 -14.07
CA ARG A 346 21.43 14.35 -14.25
C ARG A 346 22.58 13.57 -13.63
N ASP A 347 23.81 14.07 -13.74
CA ASP A 347 24.99 13.43 -13.17
C ASP A 347 25.00 13.55 -11.64
N PHE A 348 24.52 14.67 -11.08
CA PHE A 348 24.30 14.85 -9.65
C PHE A 348 23.19 13.92 -9.10
N GLU A 349 22.05 13.83 -9.79
CA GLU A 349 20.93 12.93 -9.45
C GLU A 349 21.33 11.45 -9.50
N LYS A 350 22.11 11.04 -10.51
CA LYS A 350 22.64 9.67 -10.59
C LYS A 350 23.58 9.30 -9.45
N GLN A 351 24.35 10.27 -8.96
CA GLN A 351 25.36 10.04 -7.92
C GLN A 351 24.78 10.09 -6.50
N TYR A 352 23.71 10.86 -6.26
CA TYR A 352 23.16 11.09 -4.92
C TYR A 352 21.68 10.67 -4.71
N GLY A 353 20.88 10.47 -5.77
CA GLY A 353 19.45 10.12 -5.67
C GLY A 353 19.16 8.69 -5.21
N LYS A 354 19.91 7.70 -5.71
CA LYS A 354 19.80 6.29 -5.29
C LYS A 354 20.09 6.07 -3.81
N ASP A 355 20.99 6.88 -3.26
CA ASP A 355 21.50 6.70 -1.90
C ASP A 355 20.45 7.16 -0.86
N TYR A 356 19.62 8.16 -1.17
CA TYR A 356 18.60 8.68 -0.24
C TYR A 356 17.37 7.76 -0.11
N GLU A 357 16.84 7.24 -1.22
CA GLU A 357 15.68 6.35 -1.23
C GLU A 357 15.97 5.01 -0.55
N GLU A 358 17.10 4.40 -0.90
CA GLU A 358 17.53 3.14 -0.30
C GLU A 358 17.87 3.32 1.18
N LYS A 359 18.47 4.47 1.56
CA LYS A 359 18.68 4.81 2.98
C LYS A 359 17.37 4.99 3.72
N LEU A 360 16.39 5.68 3.15
CA LEU A 360 15.09 5.91 3.80
C LEU A 360 14.32 4.60 3.96
N GLN A 361 14.28 3.75 2.93
CA GLN A 361 13.65 2.43 3.01
C GLN A 361 14.36 1.55 4.05
N ARG A 362 15.70 1.46 3.99
CA ARG A 362 16.48 0.69 4.98
C ARG A 362 16.31 1.24 6.39
N GLU A 363 16.17 2.56 6.57
CA GLU A 363 15.94 3.18 7.88
C GLU A 363 14.55 2.80 8.41
N ILE A 364 13.51 2.84 7.58
CA ILE A 364 12.15 2.47 7.97
C ILE A 364 12.07 0.97 8.29
N GLU A 365 12.61 0.11 7.43
CA GLU A 365 12.68 -1.33 7.66
C GLU A 365 13.47 -1.66 8.93
N ALA A 366 14.64 -1.05 9.12
CA ALA A 366 15.44 -1.25 10.32
C ALA A 366 14.73 -0.73 11.58
N ASN A 367 13.94 0.34 11.49
CA ASN A 367 13.15 0.84 12.62
C ASN A 367 12.02 -0.10 12.98
N VAL A 368 11.35 -0.70 11.98
CA VAL A 368 10.33 -1.74 12.20
C VAL A 368 10.97 -3.01 12.74
N GLU A 369 12.14 -3.41 12.23
CA GLU A 369 12.88 -4.58 12.72
C GLU A 369 13.33 -4.39 14.18
N LYS A 370 13.91 -3.23 14.53
CA LYS A 370 14.28 -2.86 15.91
C LYS A 370 13.07 -2.71 16.86
N SER A 371 11.86 -2.60 16.31
CA SER A 371 10.65 -2.54 17.11
C SER A 371 10.39 -3.89 17.81
N PHE A 372 10.91 -4.99 17.26
CA PHE A 372 10.83 -6.33 17.85
C PHE A 372 12.01 -6.62 18.79
N GLY A 373 11.76 -7.29 19.91
CA GLY A 373 12.80 -7.81 20.80
C GLY A 373 13.65 -8.89 20.13
N LYS A 374 14.96 -8.96 20.47
CA LYS A 374 15.91 -9.91 19.86
C LYS A 374 15.46 -11.38 19.99
N ASP A 375 14.95 -11.77 21.16
CA ASP A 375 14.39 -13.12 21.40
C ASP A 375 13.12 -13.40 20.57
N PHE A 376 12.35 -12.36 20.24
CA PHE A 376 11.14 -12.47 19.44
C PHE A 376 11.46 -12.54 17.94
N GLN A 377 12.49 -11.85 17.47
CA GLN A 377 12.97 -11.92 16.09
C GLN A 377 13.33 -13.36 15.67
N ASP A 378 14.05 -14.10 16.53
CA ASP A 378 14.38 -15.50 16.27
C ASP A 378 13.12 -16.40 16.21
N LYS A 379 12.06 -16.02 16.96
CA LYS A 379 10.77 -16.71 16.96
C LYS A 379 9.88 -16.32 15.78
N ILE A 380 10.04 -15.12 15.24
CA ILE A 380 9.37 -14.67 14.00
C ILE A 380 9.80 -15.61 12.87
N GLU A 381 11.08 -15.92 12.68
CA GLU A 381 11.52 -16.83 11.60
C GLU A 381 10.91 -18.24 11.68
N ALA A 382 10.68 -18.76 12.90
CA ALA A 382 10.06 -20.07 13.11
C ALA A 382 8.52 -20.03 12.98
N SER A 383 7.87 -19.02 13.56
CA SER A 383 6.40 -18.87 13.54
C SER A 383 5.86 -18.30 12.23
N VAL A 384 6.67 -17.56 11.48
CA VAL A 384 6.40 -17.17 10.09
C VAL A 384 6.34 -18.43 9.21
N ASN A 385 7.11 -19.48 9.48
CA ASN A 385 7.02 -20.73 8.71
C ASN A 385 5.75 -21.55 8.99
N ASP A 386 5.21 -21.53 10.21
CA ASP A 386 4.05 -22.35 10.60
C ASP A 386 2.71 -21.59 10.70
N SER A 387 2.71 -20.27 10.94
CA SER A 387 1.48 -19.45 10.96
C SER A 387 0.96 -19.10 9.56
N PHE A 388 1.72 -19.48 8.53
CA PHE A 388 1.19 -19.64 7.18
C PHE A 388 0.55 -21.02 6.96
N GLY A 389 0.29 -21.83 8.00
CA GLY A 389 -0.15 -23.23 7.89
C GLY A 389 -1.58 -23.55 8.37
N ASN A 390 -2.52 -23.49 7.42
CA ASN A 390 -3.68 -24.40 7.29
C ASN A 390 -4.99 -24.14 8.05
N GLY A 391 -5.68 -23.05 7.69
CA GLY A 391 -7.09 -22.81 8.01
C GLY A 391 -7.64 -21.51 7.44
N GLY A 392 -7.45 -21.23 6.14
CA GLY A 392 -8.10 -20.09 5.49
C GLY A 392 -7.33 -18.77 5.51
N SER A 393 -6.02 -18.78 5.27
CA SER A 393 -5.31 -17.68 4.61
C SER A 393 -4.26 -18.31 3.70
N ARG A 394 -4.57 -18.25 2.41
CA ARG A 394 -3.91 -18.88 1.27
C ARG A 394 -2.37 -18.89 1.41
N LEU A 395 -1.76 -20.05 1.66
CA LEU A 395 -0.32 -20.31 1.55
C LEU A 395 0.19 -19.76 0.22
N ARG A 396 1.02 -18.71 0.25
CA ARG A 396 1.51 -18.04 -0.96
C ARG A 396 2.97 -18.43 -1.22
N GLU A 397 3.24 -19.18 -2.29
CA GLU A 397 4.58 -19.34 -2.84
C GLU A 397 5.00 -18.01 -3.46
N ARG A 398 6.11 -17.42 -2.97
CA ARG A 398 6.68 -16.19 -3.52
C ARG A 398 7.90 -16.53 -4.35
N LYS A 399 7.81 -16.34 -5.67
CA LYS A 399 8.92 -16.49 -6.59
C LYS A 399 9.31 -15.12 -7.14
N THR A 400 10.56 -14.71 -6.93
CA THR A 400 11.09 -13.46 -7.46
C THR A 400 12.24 -13.75 -8.41
N GLU A 401 12.18 -13.22 -9.62
CA GLU A 401 13.29 -13.27 -10.59
C GLU A 401 13.49 -11.89 -11.22
N THR A 402 14.74 -11.59 -11.57
CA THR A 402 15.14 -10.32 -12.17
C THR A 402 15.93 -10.56 -13.45
N PHE A 403 15.63 -9.79 -14.49
CA PHE A 403 16.26 -9.87 -15.81
C PHE A 403 16.76 -8.50 -16.22
N ALA A 404 18.06 -8.36 -16.44
CA ALA A 404 18.59 -7.16 -17.08
C ALA A 404 18.07 -7.02 -18.52
N VAL A 405 17.72 -5.79 -18.90
CA VAL A 405 17.21 -5.41 -20.22
C VAL A 405 18.10 -4.32 -20.80
N SER A 406 18.45 -4.45 -22.08
CA SER A 406 19.07 -3.36 -22.84
C SER A 406 18.05 -2.72 -23.77
N GLY A 407 17.81 -1.41 -23.69
CA GLY A 407 16.89 -0.72 -24.60
C GLY A 407 15.42 -0.77 -24.15
N ILE A 408 14.48 -0.65 -25.09
CA ILE A 408 13.04 -0.68 -24.83
C ILE A 408 12.64 -2.14 -24.55
N ALA A 409 12.10 -2.42 -23.38
CA ALA A 409 11.68 -3.77 -23.05
C ALA A 409 10.36 -4.13 -23.75
N ASN A 410 10.25 -5.34 -24.28
CA ASN A 410 8.98 -5.90 -24.75
C ASN A 410 8.57 -7.03 -23.80
N VAL A 411 7.53 -6.80 -23.00
CA VAL A 411 7.10 -7.75 -21.98
C VAL A 411 5.72 -8.29 -22.33
N LYS A 412 5.65 -9.60 -22.55
CA LYS A 412 4.39 -10.32 -22.76
C LYS A 412 4.05 -11.12 -21.51
N ILE A 413 2.87 -10.91 -20.95
CA ILE A 413 2.38 -11.56 -19.73
C ILE A 413 1.12 -12.34 -20.07
N GLU A 414 1.20 -13.67 -20.01
CA GLU A 414 0.06 -14.59 -20.10
C GLU A 414 -0.22 -15.16 -18.71
N ALA A 415 -1.17 -14.53 -18.00
CA ALA A 415 -1.43 -14.75 -16.57
C ALA A 415 -2.91 -15.10 -16.32
N ARG A 416 -3.42 -16.14 -16.99
CA ARG A 416 -4.79 -16.62 -16.79
C ARG A 416 -4.99 -17.04 -15.33
N ASN A 417 -6.08 -16.58 -14.71
CA ASN A 417 -6.50 -16.78 -13.32
C ASN A 417 -5.74 -15.98 -12.25
N GLY A 418 -4.99 -14.93 -12.61
CA GLY A 418 -4.25 -14.13 -11.64
C GLY A 418 -4.29 -12.62 -11.89
N SER A 419 -4.32 -11.86 -10.80
CA SER A 419 -4.27 -10.39 -10.85
C SER A 419 -2.86 -9.95 -11.23
N VAL A 420 -2.73 -9.08 -12.24
CA VAL A 420 -1.45 -8.59 -12.73
C VAL A 420 -1.30 -7.11 -12.38
N THR A 421 -0.20 -6.76 -11.72
CA THR A 421 0.20 -5.37 -11.49
C THR A 421 1.54 -5.13 -12.16
N VAL A 422 1.61 -4.19 -13.09
CA VAL A 422 2.86 -3.76 -13.74
C VAL A 422 3.18 -2.33 -13.33
N ARG A 423 4.43 -2.09 -12.91
CA ARG A 423 4.90 -0.78 -12.46
C ARG A 423 6.14 -0.37 -13.25
N GLY A 424 6.16 0.86 -13.73
CA GLY A 424 7.34 1.49 -14.29
C GLY A 424 8.41 1.71 -13.23
N SER A 425 9.65 1.44 -13.58
CA SER A 425 10.84 1.54 -12.75
C SER A 425 11.93 2.28 -13.52
N ASP A 426 12.79 3.00 -12.80
CA ASP A 426 13.94 3.70 -13.38
C ASP A 426 15.15 2.78 -13.60
N LYS A 427 15.02 1.50 -13.23
CA LYS A 427 16.05 0.48 -13.44
C LYS A 427 15.89 -0.17 -14.84
N PRO A 428 16.99 -0.42 -15.57
CA PRO A 428 16.97 -1.14 -16.86
C PRO A 428 16.87 -2.66 -16.64
N GLU A 429 15.94 -3.10 -15.80
CA GLU A 429 15.72 -4.50 -15.48
C GLU A 429 14.22 -4.76 -15.32
N ILE A 430 13.82 -5.99 -15.61
CA ILE A 430 12.47 -6.48 -15.33
C ILE A 430 12.56 -7.38 -14.10
N THR A 431 11.82 -7.04 -13.05
CA THR A 431 11.68 -7.89 -11.87
C THR A 431 10.25 -8.34 -11.79
N TYR A 432 10.00 -9.64 -11.64
CA TYR A 432 8.66 -10.12 -11.34
C TYR A 432 8.64 -10.83 -9.99
N THR A 433 7.54 -10.65 -9.26
CA THR A 433 7.19 -11.38 -8.05
C THR A 433 5.87 -12.09 -8.30
N LEU A 434 5.91 -13.42 -8.40
CA LEU A 434 4.71 -14.25 -8.40
C LEU A 434 4.37 -14.63 -6.96
N VAL A 435 3.10 -14.55 -6.62
CA VAL A 435 2.52 -14.91 -5.33
C VAL A 435 1.34 -15.87 -5.60
N SER A 436 1.54 -17.19 -5.54
CA SER A 436 0.55 -18.23 -5.91
C SER A 436 0.23 -19.19 -4.77
N ARG A 437 -0.87 -19.95 -4.84
CA ARG A 437 -1.21 -20.92 -3.78
C ARG A 437 -0.34 -22.18 -3.80
N LYS A 438 0.24 -22.56 -2.66
CA LYS A 438 1.13 -23.75 -2.54
C LYS A 438 0.43 -25.12 -2.76
N ASN A 439 -0.91 -25.17 -2.76
CA ASN A 439 -1.71 -26.40 -2.88
C ASN A 439 -2.19 -26.73 -4.30
N ASP A 440 -1.74 -26.02 -5.32
CA ASP A 440 -1.98 -26.49 -6.69
C ASP A 440 -1.17 -27.78 -6.88
N ALA A 441 -1.88 -28.91 -7.05
CA ALA A 441 -1.30 -30.24 -7.22
C ALA A 441 -0.29 -30.32 -8.39
N ASN A 442 -0.29 -29.30 -9.24
CA ASN A 442 0.76 -28.97 -10.18
C ASN A 442 1.48 -27.72 -9.66
N GLN A 443 2.80 -27.79 -9.42
CA GLN A 443 3.61 -26.61 -9.11
C GLN A 443 3.24 -25.45 -10.05
N THR A 444 2.74 -24.33 -9.51
CA THR A 444 2.57 -23.11 -10.31
C THR A 444 3.92 -22.74 -10.88
N SER A 445 4.13 -22.98 -12.17
CA SER A 445 5.40 -22.72 -12.82
C SER A 445 5.29 -21.43 -13.63
N VAL A 446 6.13 -20.46 -13.30
CA VAL A 446 6.39 -19.33 -14.19
C VAL A 446 7.38 -19.80 -15.24
N GLN A 447 6.91 -19.91 -16.48
CA GLN A 447 7.78 -20.06 -17.64
C GLN A 447 8.18 -18.66 -18.09
N ALA A 448 9.28 -18.17 -17.53
CA ALA A 448 9.95 -16.95 -17.97
C ALA A 448 10.86 -17.32 -19.15
N VAL A 449 10.47 -16.93 -20.37
CA VAL A 449 11.26 -17.15 -21.58
C VAL A 449 11.85 -15.81 -22.01
N LYS A 450 13.17 -15.69 -21.92
CA LYS A 450 13.93 -14.55 -22.43
C LYS A 450 14.28 -14.80 -23.89
N ASN A 451 13.70 -14.01 -24.80
CA ASN A 451 13.88 -14.13 -26.24
C ASN A 451 14.78 -13.01 -26.79
N GLY A 452 16.00 -12.88 -26.25
CA GLY A 452 16.92 -11.80 -26.62
C GLY A 452 17.19 -10.85 -25.47
N ALA A 453 17.78 -9.69 -25.77
CA ALA A 453 18.27 -8.76 -24.74
C ALA A 453 17.17 -7.87 -24.14
N SER A 454 16.00 -7.79 -24.77
CA SER A 454 14.92 -6.86 -24.40
C SER A 454 13.53 -7.52 -24.31
N ASP A 455 13.39 -8.76 -24.80
CA ASP A 455 12.11 -9.46 -24.88
C ASP A 455 11.97 -10.49 -23.75
N LEU A 456 10.89 -10.34 -22.96
CA LEU A 456 10.53 -11.26 -21.89
C LEU A 456 9.09 -11.73 -22.05
N SER A 457 8.90 -13.05 -22.12
CA SER A 457 7.58 -13.67 -22.06
C SER A 457 7.40 -14.36 -20.73
N LEU A 458 6.43 -13.91 -19.93
CA LEU A 458 6.01 -14.54 -18.68
C LEU A 458 4.73 -15.32 -18.94
N LYS A 459 4.81 -16.65 -18.90
CA LYS A 459 3.65 -17.53 -19.01
C LYS A 459 3.45 -18.30 -17.72
N ILE A 460 2.29 -18.11 -17.08
CA ILE A 460 1.95 -18.77 -15.83
C ILE A 460 1.08 -19.97 -16.17
N LYS A 461 1.51 -21.17 -15.77
CA LYS A 461 0.78 -22.42 -15.97
C LYS A 461 0.27 -22.98 -14.65
N ASP A 462 -0.87 -23.68 -14.73
CA ASP A 462 -1.40 -24.53 -13.66
C ASP A 462 -1.61 -23.81 -12.31
N ALA A 463 -2.11 -22.57 -12.36
CA ALA A 463 -2.38 -21.77 -11.17
C ALA A 463 -3.89 -21.49 -11.03
N ASN A 464 -4.46 -21.87 -9.88
CA ASN A 464 -5.88 -21.63 -9.58
C ASN A 464 -6.17 -20.17 -9.20
N GLU A 465 -5.25 -19.52 -8.49
CA GLU A 465 -5.33 -18.08 -8.16
C GLU A 465 -3.96 -17.56 -7.71
N PHE A 466 -3.52 -16.45 -8.29
CA PHE A 466 -2.24 -15.82 -7.96
C PHE A 466 -2.26 -14.30 -8.14
N ARG A 467 -1.27 -13.64 -7.54
CA ARG A 467 -0.94 -12.25 -7.82
C ARG A 467 0.43 -12.18 -8.46
N LEU A 468 0.55 -11.45 -9.55
CA LEU A 468 1.79 -11.20 -10.24
C LEU A 468 2.09 -9.71 -10.19
N GLU A 469 3.21 -9.35 -9.58
CA GLU A 469 3.73 -8.00 -9.59
C GLU A 469 4.97 -7.95 -10.48
N VAL A 470 5.01 -7.03 -11.45
CA VAL A 470 6.09 -6.89 -12.41
C VAL A 470 6.56 -5.45 -12.42
N PHE A 471 7.85 -5.25 -12.22
CA PHE A 471 8.53 -3.97 -12.42
C PHE A 471 9.21 -4.02 -13.78
N VAL A 472 8.97 -3.01 -14.61
CA VAL A 472 9.58 -2.88 -15.94
C VAL A 472 10.25 -1.51 -16.06
N PRO A 473 11.26 -1.32 -16.92
CA PRO A 473 11.77 0.02 -17.21
C PRO A 473 10.64 0.95 -17.66
N ARG A 474 10.65 2.23 -17.29
CA ARG A 474 9.57 3.17 -17.69
C ARG A 474 9.31 3.18 -19.19
N LYS A 475 10.33 3.00 -20.03
CA LYS A 475 10.16 2.82 -21.48
C LYS A 475 10.02 1.33 -21.82
N SER A 476 8.78 0.83 -21.83
CA SER A 476 8.49 -0.58 -22.11
C SER A 476 7.19 -0.75 -22.90
N ASN A 477 7.20 -1.70 -23.81
CA ASN A 477 5.99 -2.20 -24.48
C ASN A 477 5.44 -3.38 -23.69
N LEU A 478 4.13 -3.38 -23.44
CA LEU A 478 3.46 -4.39 -22.63
C LEU A 478 2.36 -5.06 -23.43
N GLN A 479 2.30 -6.39 -23.34
CA GLN A 479 1.12 -7.16 -23.74
C GLN A 479 0.66 -8.02 -22.56
N ILE A 480 -0.47 -7.69 -21.96
CA ILE A 480 -1.01 -8.37 -20.77
C ILE A 480 -2.29 -9.09 -21.14
N ILE A 481 -2.37 -10.39 -20.82
CA ILE A 481 -3.56 -11.22 -21.03
C ILE A 481 -3.90 -11.91 -19.71
N THR A 482 -5.04 -11.57 -19.13
CA THR A 482 -5.57 -12.18 -17.91
C THR A 482 -7.10 -12.10 -17.88
N ASN A 483 -7.75 -12.92 -17.06
CA ASN A 483 -9.19 -12.86 -16.75
C ASN A 483 -9.45 -12.31 -15.34
N LYS A 484 -8.43 -11.72 -14.70
CA LYS A 484 -8.51 -11.04 -13.40
C LYS A 484 -8.03 -9.59 -13.53
N GLN A 485 -7.95 -8.88 -12.41
CA GLN A 485 -7.59 -7.46 -12.39
C GLN A 485 -6.25 -7.20 -13.08
N ILE A 486 -6.21 -6.14 -13.89
CA ILE A 486 -4.99 -5.57 -14.47
C ILE A 486 -4.78 -4.19 -13.85
N ARG A 487 -3.57 -3.91 -13.38
CA ARG A 487 -3.14 -2.57 -13.00
C ARG A 487 -1.81 -2.26 -13.67
N VAL A 488 -1.73 -1.13 -14.37
CA VAL A 488 -0.48 -0.61 -14.95
C VAL A 488 -0.26 0.81 -14.48
N GLU A 489 0.95 1.10 -14.01
CA GLU A 489 1.30 2.41 -13.44
C GLU A 489 2.67 2.88 -13.92
N GLY A 490 2.75 4.12 -14.41
CA GLY A 490 4.04 4.77 -14.70
C GLY A 490 4.81 4.20 -15.89
N VAL A 491 4.15 3.56 -16.86
CA VAL A 491 4.79 2.93 -18.03
C VAL A 491 4.52 3.74 -19.30
N THR A 492 5.56 3.93 -20.10
CA THR A 492 5.55 4.65 -21.37
C THR A 492 5.91 3.70 -22.52
N GLY A 493 5.01 3.51 -23.48
CA GLY A 493 5.24 2.64 -24.64
C GLY A 493 3.96 2.22 -25.36
N ASP A 494 4.02 1.09 -26.09
CA ASP A 494 2.82 0.43 -26.63
C ASP A 494 2.27 -0.56 -25.57
N LEU A 495 1.10 -0.24 -25.03
CA LEU A 495 0.45 -0.94 -23.95
C LEU A 495 -0.81 -1.62 -24.47
N LYS A 496 -0.77 -2.95 -24.57
CA LYS A 496 -1.90 -3.78 -24.98
C LYS A 496 -2.38 -4.65 -23.82
N MET A 497 -3.67 -4.58 -23.50
CA MET A 497 -4.27 -5.31 -22.39
C MET A 497 -5.55 -6.01 -22.85
N GLU A 498 -5.63 -7.31 -22.58
CA GLU A 498 -6.80 -8.15 -22.86
C GLU A 498 -7.27 -8.73 -21.52
N GLY A 499 -8.42 -8.24 -21.06
CA GLY A 499 -9.11 -8.63 -19.83
C GLY A 499 -10.42 -9.39 -20.10
N THR A 500 -11.08 -9.89 -19.06
CA THR A 500 -12.47 -10.38 -19.16
C THR A 500 -13.40 -9.54 -18.28
N ASP A 501 -13.56 -9.88 -17.00
CA ASP A 501 -14.71 -9.42 -16.18
C ASP A 501 -14.27 -8.50 -15.03
N GLU A 502 -12.98 -8.47 -14.71
CA GLU A 502 -12.42 -7.69 -13.60
C GLU A 502 -11.84 -6.36 -14.10
N THR A 503 -11.59 -5.44 -13.16
CA THR A 503 -11.18 -4.07 -13.50
C THR A 503 -9.82 -3.99 -14.20
N VAL A 504 -9.71 -3.08 -15.17
CA VAL A 504 -8.43 -2.68 -15.79
C VAL A 504 -8.13 -1.23 -15.41
N ASP A 505 -7.11 -1.04 -14.57
CA ASP A 505 -6.61 0.28 -14.15
C ASP A 505 -5.32 0.63 -14.91
N VAL A 506 -5.29 1.80 -15.56
CA VAL A 506 -4.07 2.38 -16.15
C VAL A 506 -3.86 3.77 -15.56
N LEU A 507 -2.70 3.98 -14.94
CA LEU A 507 -2.39 5.18 -14.16
C LEU A 507 -1.09 5.80 -14.64
N ASP A 508 -1.07 7.12 -14.83
CA ASP A 508 0.11 7.94 -15.08
C ASP A 508 1.06 7.33 -16.14
N SER A 509 0.48 6.86 -17.25
CA SER A 509 1.15 6.08 -18.29
C SER A 509 1.00 6.77 -19.64
N ASN A 510 1.98 6.63 -20.54
CA ASN A 510 2.02 7.40 -21.78
C ASN A 510 2.25 6.50 -23.01
N GLY A 511 1.95 7.00 -24.21
CA GLY A 511 2.24 6.33 -25.48
C GLY A 511 0.99 5.87 -26.21
N LYS A 512 0.88 4.57 -26.52
CA LYS A 512 -0.27 3.99 -27.21
C LYS A 512 -0.93 2.95 -26.33
N LEU A 513 -2.21 3.12 -26.03
CA LEU A 513 -2.99 2.22 -25.18
C LEU A 513 -4.07 1.51 -26.00
N ASN A 514 -4.13 0.19 -25.89
CA ASN A 514 -5.18 -0.65 -26.43
C ASN A 514 -5.71 -1.59 -25.32
N VAL A 515 -6.92 -1.35 -24.85
CA VAL A 515 -7.58 -2.19 -23.84
C VAL A 515 -8.82 -2.84 -24.42
N SER A 516 -8.98 -4.14 -24.23
CA SER A 516 -10.19 -4.89 -24.57
C SER A 516 -10.63 -5.75 -23.40
N THR A 517 -11.90 -5.67 -23.02
CA THR A 517 -12.52 -6.50 -21.96
C THR A 517 -13.90 -7.00 -22.42
N ASN A 518 -14.51 -7.92 -21.67
CA ASN A 518 -15.91 -8.30 -21.89
C ASN A 518 -16.83 -7.47 -20.98
N ASP A 519 -16.70 -7.65 -19.67
CA ASP A 519 -17.60 -7.02 -18.68
C ASP A 519 -16.84 -6.13 -17.68
N GLY A 520 -15.50 -6.18 -17.71
CA GLY A 520 -14.66 -5.47 -16.77
C GLY A 520 -14.71 -3.95 -16.91
N LYS A 521 -14.82 -3.24 -15.78
CA LYS A 521 -14.69 -1.79 -15.74
C LYS A 521 -13.27 -1.34 -16.12
N ILE A 522 -13.16 -0.39 -17.04
CA ILE A 522 -11.90 0.16 -17.50
C ILE A 522 -11.73 1.56 -16.95
N ARG A 523 -10.61 1.81 -16.27
CA ARG A 523 -10.27 3.11 -15.71
C ARG A 523 -8.88 3.54 -16.14
N VAL A 524 -8.81 4.65 -16.84
CA VAL A 524 -7.56 5.27 -17.31
C VAL A 524 -7.46 6.65 -16.69
N ILE A 525 -6.39 6.93 -15.96
CA ILE A 525 -6.15 8.21 -15.28
C ILE A 525 -4.75 8.71 -15.64
N GLY A 526 -4.65 9.97 -16.04
CA GLY A 526 -3.36 10.62 -16.31
C GLY A 526 -2.66 10.08 -17.56
N PHE A 527 -3.40 9.58 -18.57
CA PHE A 527 -2.79 9.02 -19.77
C PHE A 527 -2.44 10.08 -20.81
N ASP A 528 -1.24 10.04 -21.39
CA ASP A 528 -0.84 10.92 -22.49
C ASP A 528 -0.56 10.12 -23.77
N GLY A 529 -1.36 10.33 -24.82
CA GLY A 529 -1.16 9.72 -26.14
C GLY A 529 -2.42 9.12 -26.79
N GLU A 530 -2.23 8.12 -27.67
CA GLU A 530 -3.33 7.47 -28.41
C GLU A 530 -3.97 6.38 -27.54
N THR A 531 -5.30 6.38 -27.42
CA THR A 531 -6.04 5.43 -26.59
C THR A 531 -7.19 4.79 -27.36
N THR A 532 -7.26 3.46 -27.36
CA THR A 532 -8.39 2.66 -27.84
C THR A 532 -8.86 1.74 -26.72
N VAL A 533 -10.14 1.84 -26.36
CA VAL A 533 -10.73 1.09 -25.25
C VAL A 533 -12.02 0.42 -25.71
N LYS A 534 -12.15 -0.89 -25.47
CA LYS A 534 -13.32 -1.68 -25.85
C LYS A 534 -13.82 -2.53 -24.70
N THR A 535 -15.13 -2.58 -24.53
CA THR A 535 -15.83 -3.46 -23.59
C THR A 535 -17.20 -3.81 -24.15
N VAL A 536 -17.88 -4.79 -23.60
CA VAL A 536 -19.27 -5.12 -23.95
C VAL A 536 -20.18 -4.45 -22.92
N ASP A 537 -20.06 -4.80 -21.64
CA ASP A 537 -20.96 -4.33 -20.58
C ASP A 537 -20.28 -3.46 -19.50
N GLY A 538 -18.95 -3.32 -19.56
CA GLY A 538 -18.18 -2.60 -18.53
C GLY A 538 -18.27 -1.08 -18.62
N ASP A 539 -18.25 -0.40 -17.47
CA ASP A 539 -18.07 1.06 -17.42
C ASP A 539 -16.67 1.45 -17.93
N ILE A 540 -16.60 2.54 -18.70
CA ILE A 540 -15.35 3.14 -19.16
C ILE A 540 -15.19 4.49 -18.47
N SER A 541 -14.07 4.71 -17.77
CA SER A 541 -13.73 6.01 -17.16
C SER A 541 -12.35 6.45 -17.62
N LEU A 542 -12.29 7.59 -18.31
CA LEU A 542 -11.07 8.07 -18.95
C LEU A 542 -10.73 9.49 -18.49
N GLU A 543 -9.47 9.71 -18.17
CA GLU A 543 -8.87 11.00 -17.88
C GLU A 543 -7.45 11.03 -18.42
N GLY A 544 -7.12 12.07 -19.20
CA GLY A 544 -5.81 12.14 -19.83
C GLY A 544 -5.68 13.26 -20.86
N ASN A 545 -4.47 13.39 -21.40
CA ASN A 545 -4.13 14.21 -22.53
C ASN A 545 -4.13 13.34 -23.81
N PHE A 546 -5.31 13.01 -24.30
CA PHE A 546 -5.44 12.08 -25.43
C PHE A 546 -5.14 12.79 -26.77
N SER A 547 -4.15 12.29 -27.51
CA SER A 547 -3.90 12.75 -28.88
C SER A 547 -4.89 12.17 -29.89
N LYS A 548 -5.47 11.00 -29.55
CA LYS A 548 -6.58 10.35 -30.24
C LYS A 548 -7.27 9.40 -29.26
N LEU A 549 -8.60 9.40 -29.28
CA LEU A 549 -9.39 8.53 -28.41
C LEU A 549 -10.42 7.75 -29.22
N THR A 550 -10.51 6.45 -28.98
CA THR A 550 -11.58 5.60 -29.48
C THR A 550 -12.14 4.74 -28.36
N THR A 551 -13.45 4.80 -28.15
CA THR A 551 -14.15 3.94 -27.19
C THR A 551 -15.23 3.14 -27.90
N GLU A 552 -15.48 1.92 -27.44
CA GLU A 552 -16.56 1.06 -27.93
C GLU A 552 -17.15 0.28 -26.75
N THR A 553 -18.46 0.39 -26.54
CA THR A 553 -19.21 -0.31 -25.49
C THR A 553 -20.62 -0.64 -25.97
N VAL A 554 -21.24 -1.70 -25.43
CA VAL A 554 -22.61 -2.10 -25.76
C VAL A 554 -23.57 -1.54 -24.70
N ASP A 555 -23.42 -1.95 -23.42
CA ASP A 555 -24.35 -1.61 -22.31
C ASP A 555 -23.67 -0.88 -21.13
N GLY A 556 -22.38 -0.52 -21.24
CA GLY A 556 -21.62 0.12 -20.15
C GLY A 556 -21.47 1.64 -20.30
N ARG A 557 -21.54 2.42 -19.21
CA ARG A 557 -21.46 3.90 -19.29
C ARG A 557 -20.04 4.38 -19.57
N THR A 558 -19.90 5.36 -20.46
CA THR A 558 -18.60 6.01 -20.73
C THR A 558 -18.51 7.38 -20.06
N PHE A 559 -17.53 7.56 -19.17
CA PHE A 559 -17.15 8.83 -18.57
C PHE A 559 -15.83 9.32 -19.16
N LEU A 560 -15.84 10.49 -19.78
CA LEU A 560 -14.64 11.13 -20.30
C LEU A 560 -14.39 12.45 -19.56
N THR A 561 -13.26 12.55 -18.87
CA THR A 561 -12.80 13.76 -18.20
C THR A 561 -11.76 14.45 -19.07
N VAL A 562 -12.05 15.67 -19.49
CA VAL A 562 -11.17 16.50 -20.31
C VAL A 562 -10.70 17.74 -19.56
N ARG A 563 -9.55 18.29 -19.95
CA ARG A 563 -9.02 19.56 -19.43
C ARG A 563 -9.61 20.76 -20.19
N ASP A 564 -9.69 21.92 -19.54
CA ASP A 564 -10.21 23.19 -20.11
C ASP A 564 -9.57 23.58 -21.44
N ASN A 565 -8.27 23.33 -21.57
CA ASN A 565 -7.47 23.78 -22.70
C ASN A 565 -7.48 22.82 -23.90
N ILE A 566 -8.30 21.75 -23.85
CA ILE A 566 -8.38 20.83 -24.96
C ILE A 566 -9.06 21.49 -26.17
N SER A 567 -8.74 21.05 -27.38
CA SER A 567 -9.53 21.33 -28.57
C SER A 567 -9.81 19.98 -29.20
N ALA A 568 -11.07 19.52 -29.18
CA ALA A 568 -11.41 18.19 -29.68
C ALA A 568 -12.72 18.19 -30.46
N THR A 569 -12.76 17.36 -31.51
CA THR A 569 -13.98 16.93 -32.17
C THR A 569 -14.40 15.57 -31.61
N VAL A 570 -15.56 15.53 -30.96
CA VAL A 570 -16.20 14.32 -30.46
C VAL A 570 -17.18 13.81 -31.51
N LEU A 571 -17.07 12.54 -31.89
CA LEU A 571 -18.03 11.83 -32.72
C LEU A 571 -18.64 10.72 -31.87
N SER A 572 -19.96 10.59 -31.87
CA SER A 572 -20.62 9.46 -31.20
C SER A 572 -21.89 9.04 -31.93
N ASN A 573 -22.18 7.75 -31.90
CA ASN A 573 -23.46 7.17 -32.32
C ASN A 573 -24.40 6.91 -31.13
N ALA A 574 -24.01 7.25 -29.90
CA ALA A 574 -24.84 7.08 -28.72
C ALA A 574 -26.11 7.95 -28.77
N GLU A 575 -27.22 7.42 -28.26
CA GLU A 575 -28.47 8.17 -28.16
C GLU A 575 -28.40 9.27 -27.09
N ASP A 576 -27.73 8.99 -25.96
CA ASP A 576 -27.60 9.89 -24.82
C ASP A 576 -26.14 10.31 -24.59
N VAL A 577 -25.85 11.57 -24.93
CA VAL A 577 -24.56 12.21 -24.66
C VAL A 577 -24.81 13.48 -23.86
N SER A 578 -24.25 13.53 -22.66
CA SER A 578 -24.37 14.65 -21.74
C SER A 578 -23.01 15.31 -21.51
N PHE A 579 -23.04 16.63 -21.34
CA PHE A 579 -21.89 17.44 -20.99
C PHE A 579 -22.06 17.97 -19.57
N ASP A 580 -21.08 17.72 -18.71
CA ASP A 580 -21.09 18.14 -17.32
C ASP A 580 -20.02 19.21 -17.08
N GLY A 581 -20.49 20.39 -16.70
CA GLY A 581 -19.65 21.53 -16.38
C GLY A 581 -19.17 22.37 -17.56
N PHE A 582 -19.63 22.11 -18.78
CA PHE A 582 -19.43 22.97 -19.94
C PHE A 582 -20.41 22.67 -21.09
N GLU A 583 -20.51 23.59 -22.05
CA GLU A 583 -21.31 23.42 -23.27
C GLU A 583 -20.39 23.23 -24.49
N PRO A 584 -20.75 22.37 -25.47
CA PRO A 584 -19.98 22.23 -26.71
C PRO A 584 -20.07 23.51 -27.56
N LEU A 585 -18.98 23.84 -28.25
CA LEU A 585 -18.90 25.01 -29.15
C LEU A 585 -19.83 24.88 -30.36
N THR A 586 -19.92 23.67 -30.90
CA THR A 586 -20.83 23.33 -31.99
C THR A 586 -21.39 21.93 -31.77
N ALA A 587 -22.62 21.70 -32.23
CA ALA A 587 -23.28 20.41 -32.22
C ALA A 587 -23.97 20.19 -33.57
N ASN A 588 -23.54 19.17 -34.31
CA ASN A 588 -24.11 18.79 -35.60
C ASN A 588 -24.56 17.33 -35.52
N LYS A 589 -25.68 17.00 -36.15
CA LYS A 589 -26.18 15.63 -36.24
C LYS A 589 -26.21 15.19 -37.70
N THR A 590 -25.66 14.02 -37.96
CA THR A 590 -25.73 13.30 -39.24
C THR A 590 -26.67 12.10 -39.09
N GLU A 591 -26.93 11.38 -40.18
CA GLU A 591 -27.82 10.21 -40.16
C GLU A 591 -27.36 9.12 -39.18
N ASN A 592 -26.03 8.97 -38.96
CA ASN A 592 -25.46 7.89 -38.15
C ASN A 592 -24.65 8.36 -36.94
N TYR A 593 -24.32 9.65 -36.84
CA TYR A 593 -23.45 10.18 -35.78
C TYR A 593 -23.86 11.59 -35.37
N SER A 594 -23.68 11.88 -34.09
CA SER A 594 -23.63 13.22 -33.54
C SER A 594 -22.16 13.67 -33.44
N VAL A 595 -21.91 14.93 -33.76
CA VAL A 595 -20.57 15.53 -33.82
C VAL A 595 -20.57 16.80 -33.00
N TRP A 596 -19.66 16.89 -32.02
CA TRP A 596 -19.48 18.07 -31.19
C TRP A 596 -18.05 18.59 -31.27
N GLN A 597 -17.89 19.91 -31.21
CA GLN A 597 -16.60 20.53 -30.94
C GLN A 597 -16.56 20.99 -29.48
N ILE A 598 -15.49 20.66 -28.76
CA ILE A 598 -15.33 20.97 -27.34
C ILE A 598 -14.01 21.70 -27.07
N GLY A 599 -14.02 22.51 -26.01
CA GLY A 599 -12.84 23.23 -25.52
C GLY A 599 -12.53 24.51 -26.31
N SER A 600 -11.28 24.75 -26.73
CA SER A 600 -10.86 26.04 -27.29
C SER A 600 -11.28 26.27 -28.75
N GLY A 601 -11.63 25.21 -29.49
CA GLY A 601 -11.99 25.30 -30.92
C GLY A 601 -10.82 25.63 -31.85
N ASP A 602 -9.57 25.53 -31.37
CA ASP A 602 -8.38 25.74 -32.18
C ASP A 602 -8.21 24.55 -33.14
N ILE A 603 -8.50 24.78 -34.42
CA ILE A 603 -8.45 23.78 -35.49
C ILE A 603 -7.02 23.23 -35.65
N SER A 604 -5.99 24.02 -35.34
CA SER A 604 -4.58 23.60 -35.47
C SER A 604 -4.13 22.59 -34.42
N LYS A 605 -4.89 22.46 -33.33
CA LYS A 605 -4.64 21.55 -32.21
C LYS A 605 -5.77 20.55 -31.98
N ASN A 606 -6.68 20.45 -32.94
CA ASN A 606 -7.92 19.71 -32.78
C ASN A 606 -7.66 18.19 -32.83
N VAL A 607 -7.96 17.50 -31.73
CA VAL A 607 -7.85 16.04 -31.63
C VAL A 607 -9.20 15.38 -31.91
N LYS A 608 -9.19 14.11 -32.35
CA LYS A 608 -10.42 13.38 -32.70
C LYS A 608 -10.75 12.34 -31.64
N PHE A 609 -11.96 12.42 -31.08
CA PHE A 609 -12.54 11.44 -30.17
C PHE A 609 -13.69 10.72 -30.86
N ASP A 610 -13.59 9.40 -30.99
CA ASP A 610 -14.61 8.53 -31.61
C ASP A 610 -15.20 7.63 -30.52
N LEU A 611 -16.34 8.00 -29.98
CA LEU A 611 -16.96 7.36 -28.83
C LEU A 611 -18.18 6.57 -29.28
N LYS A 612 -18.02 5.25 -29.42
CA LYS A 612 -19.07 4.37 -29.91
C LYS A 612 -19.81 3.67 -28.77
N SER A 613 -21.12 3.62 -28.91
CA SER A 613 -22.06 3.01 -27.96
C SER A 613 -23.19 2.33 -28.73
N VAL A 614 -23.76 1.25 -28.20
CA VAL A 614 -25.03 0.69 -28.70
C VAL A 614 -26.19 1.22 -27.86
N ASP A 615 -26.27 0.84 -26.58
CA ASP A 615 -27.37 1.18 -25.66
C ASP A 615 -26.90 1.98 -24.42
N SER A 616 -25.66 2.48 -24.44
CA SER A 616 -25.06 3.17 -23.29
C SER A 616 -25.08 4.69 -23.38
N SER A 617 -25.02 5.33 -22.21
CA SER A 617 -24.89 6.78 -22.04
C SER A 617 -23.41 7.20 -22.01
N ILE A 618 -23.14 8.38 -22.56
CA ILE A 618 -21.82 9.01 -22.53
C ILE A 618 -21.91 10.31 -21.74
N VAL A 619 -21.01 10.47 -20.76
CA VAL A 619 -20.87 11.69 -19.97
C VAL A 619 -19.48 12.27 -20.22
N ILE A 620 -19.43 13.47 -20.76
CA ILE A 620 -18.19 14.22 -20.99
C ILE A 620 -18.14 15.35 -19.98
N ARG A 621 -17.10 15.39 -19.16
CA ARG A 621 -17.00 16.35 -18.06
C ARG A 621 -15.68 17.09 -18.04
N ASN A 622 -15.69 18.26 -17.40
CA ASN A 622 -14.52 19.08 -17.23
C ASN A 622 -13.78 18.77 -15.91
N ALA A 623 -12.45 18.60 -15.97
CA ALA A 623 -11.61 18.32 -14.82
C ALA A 623 -11.67 19.40 -13.71
N ASN A 624 -11.85 20.68 -14.07
CA ASN A 624 -11.81 21.79 -13.11
C ASN A 624 -13.11 21.98 -12.30
N GLN A 625 -14.18 21.26 -12.65
CA GLN A 625 -15.45 21.31 -11.91
C GLN A 625 -15.68 20.12 -10.97
N ILE A 626 -14.65 19.27 -10.76
CA ILE A 626 -14.67 18.16 -9.78
C ILE A 626 -14.50 18.68 -8.32
N GLN A 627 -14.64 19.98 -8.08
CA GLN A 627 -14.67 20.51 -6.71
C GLN A 627 -15.94 20.04 -5.99
N VAL A 628 -15.70 19.20 -4.98
CA VAL A 628 -16.56 18.80 -3.85
C VAL A 628 -17.94 19.49 -3.84
N LYS A 629 -18.98 18.71 -4.14
CA LYS A 629 -20.29 18.90 -3.51
C LYS A 629 -20.42 17.97 -2.33
#